data_AF-A0A6N9JF88-F1
#
_entry.id   AF-A0A6N9JF88-F1
#
_cell.length_a   1.000
_cell.length_b   1.000
_cell.length_c   1.000
_cell.angle_alpha   90.00
_cell.angle_beta   90.00
_cell.angle_gamma   90.00
#
_symmetry.space_group_name_H-M   'P 1'
#
loop_
_entity.id
_entity.type
_entity.pdbx_description
1 polymer ?
#
loop_
_entity_poly.entity_id
_entity_poly.type
_entity_poly.pdbx_seq_one_letter_code
_entity_poly.pdbx_strand_id
1 'polypeptide(L)' 'MFYDVKVLDPQGRIKKIIPSQELSRLHWKAFNFNEEIKALPTSKRPKVSRWVKKKLDMEFREVG' A
#
# COMPACT_ATOMS: atom_id res chain seq x y z
N MET A 1 -9.82 16.89 1.54
CA MET A 1 -9.27 18.25 1.71
C MET A 1 -8.77 18.37 3.14
N PHE A 2 -7.48 18.65 3.34
CA PHE A 2 -6.88 18.79 4.68
C PHE A 2 -6.97 20.25 5.11
N TYR A 3 -7.13 20.49 6.41
CA TYR A 3 -7.21 21.83 7.00
C TYR A 3 -6.12 22.01 8.04
N ASP A 4 -5.74 23.25 8.32
CA ASP A 4 -4.79 23.55 9.38
C ASP A 4 -5.39 23.19 10.74
N VAL A 5 -4.64 22.42 11.54
CA VAL A 5 -5.10 21.93 12.85
C VAL A 5 -4.28 22.58 13.95
N LYS A 6 -4.97 23.12 14.95
CA LYS A 6 -4.34 23.67 16.15
C LYS A 6 -4.39 22.62 17.25
N VAL A 7 -3.23 22.28 17.78
CA VAL A 7 -3.09 21.42 18.95
C VAL A 7 -3.01 22.33 20.17
N LEU A 8 -3.94 22.14 21.10
CA LEU A 8 -3.98 22.88 22.35
C LEU A 8 -3.26 22.10 23.45
N ASP A 9 -2.72 22.83 24.42
CA ASP A 9 -2.31 22.25 25.70
C ASP A 9 -3.53 22.03 26.62
N PRO A 10 -3.37 21.32 27.76
CA PRO A 10 -4.47 21.13 28.72
C PRO A 10 -5.07 22.42 29.28
N GLN A 11 -4.36 23.54 29.17
CA GLN A 11 -4.77 24.87 29.60
C GLN A 11 -5.47 25.66 28.48
N GLY A 12 -5.68 25.06 27.31
CA GLY A 12 -6.35 25.66 26.16
C GLY A 12 -5.50 26.61 25.33
N ARG A 13 -4.18 26.69 25.58
CA ARG A 13 -3.26 27.51 24.78
C ARG A 13 -2.79 26.74 23.55
N ILE A 14 -2.53 27.47 22.46
CA ILE A 14 -2.03 26.86 21.22
C ILE A 14 -0.60 26.39 21.45
N LYS A 15 -0.40 25.07 21.44
CA LYS A 15 0.90 24.42 21.57
C LYS A 15 1.59 24.27 20.21
N LYS A 16 0.83 23.91 19.17
CA LYS A 16 1.34 23.73 17.80
C LYS A 16 0.23 23.99 16.80
N ILE A 17 0.60 24.49 15.63
CA ILE A 17 -0.26 24.52 14.44
C ILE A 17 0.35 23.56 13.42
N ILE A 18 -0.45 22.61 12.93
CA ILE A 18 -0.05 21.65 11.91
C ILE A 18 -0.72 22.08 10.61
N PRO A 19 0.06 22.45 9.57
CA PRO A 19 -0.50 22.90 8.31
C PRO A 19 -1.12 21.72 7.54
N SER A 20 -2.11 22.05 6.72
CA SER A 20 -2.81 21.14 5.81
C SER A 20 -1.84 20.30 4.95
N GLN A 21 -0.76 20.92 4.47
CA GLN A 21 0.25 20.25 3.66
C GLN A 21 1.00 19.15 4.42
N GLU A 22 1.31 19.38 5.70
CA GLU A 22 1.98 18.38 6.54
C GLU A 22 1.05 17.19 6.82
N LEU A 23 -0.23 17.46 7.09
CA LEU A 23 -1.26 16.43 7.28
C LEU A 23 -1.46 15.59 6.02
N SER A 24 -1.54 16.22 4.85
CA SER A 24 -1.64 15.54 3.56
C SER A 24 -0.45 14.60 3.35
N ARG A 25 0.77 15.09 3.59
CA ARG A 25 2.00 14.30 3.45
C ARG A 25 2.00 13.10 4.39
N LEU A 26 1.64 13.29 5.66
CA LEU A 26 1.59 12.21 6.66
C LEU A 26 0.53 11.16 6.30
N HIS A 27 -0.65 11.61 5.88
CA HIS A 27 -1.73 10.73 5.45
C HIS A 27 -1.29 9.85 4.27
N TRP A 28 -0.80 10.45 3.18
CA TRP A 28 -0.42 9.70 1.99
C TRP A 28 0.80 8.80 2.22
N LYS A 29 1.73 9.20 3.09
CA LYS A 29 2.83 8.32 3.50
C LYS A 29 2.31 7.07 4.23
N ALA A 30 1.42 7.24 5.20
CA ALA A 30 0.83 6.12 5.92
C ALA A 30 -0.05 5.25 5.01
N PHE A 31 -0.82 5.88 4.11
CA PHE A 31 -1.63 5.20 3.12
C PHE A 31 -0.77 4.32 2.20
N ASN A 32 0.27 4.88 1.57
CA ASN A 32 1.16 4.13 0.68
C ASN A 32 1.87 2.98 1.39
N PHE A 33 2.36 3.20 2.61
CA PHE A 33 2.97 2.15 3.41
C PHE A 33 1.98 1.02 3.73
N ASN A 34 0.76 1.37 4.11
CA ASN A 34 -0.28 0.38 4.38
C ASN A 34 -0.74 -0.33 3.11
N GLU A 35 -0.82 0.36 1.97
CA GLU A 35 -1.12 -0.26 0.68
C GLU A 35 0.01 -1.18 0.23
N GLU A 36 1.28 -0.83 0.43
CA GLU A 36 2.41 -1.73 0.13
C GLU A 36 2.43 -2.98 1.02
N ILE A 37 1.99 -2.85 2.28
CA ILE A 37 1.88 -3.99 3.21
C ILE A 37 0.62 -4.82 2.94
N LYS A 38 -0.52 -4.18 2.65
CA LYS A 38 -1.82 -4.83 2.40
C LYS A 38 -1.97 -5.35 0.98
N ALA A 39 -1.22 -4.79 0.03
CA ALA A 39 -0.78 -5.52 -1.13
C ALA A 39 0.13 -6.63 -0.60
N LEU A 40 -0.53 -7.68 -0.08
CA LEU A 40 -0.01 -9.05 -0.06
C LEU A 40 0.91 -9.14 -1.26
N PRO A 41 2.17 -9.58 -1.12
CA PRO A 41 3.01 -9.77 -2.29
C PRO A 41 2.14 -10.61 -3.20
N THR A 42 1.61 -10.01 -4.29
CA THR A 42 0.82 -10.72 -5.27
C THR A 42 1.77 -11.78 -5.65
N SER A 43 1.54 -12.98 -5.09
CA SER A 43 2.51 -14.04 -5.01
C SER A 43 3.10 -14.06 -6.39
N LYS A 44 4.40 -13.70 -6.50
CA LYS A 44 5.10 -13.84 -7.76
C LYS A 44 4.91 -15.32 -8.00
N ARG A 45 3.88 -15.68 -8.79
CA ARG A 45 3.38 -17.05 -8.89
C ARG A 45 4.63 -17.86 -9.06
N PRO A 46 4.95 -18.79 -8.13
CA PRO A 46 6.27 -19.41 -8.10
C PRO A 46 6.55 -19.82 -9.53
N LYS A 47 7.58 -19.18 -10.13
CA LYS A 47 7.80 -19.26 -11.57
C LYS A 47 7.98 -20.73 -11.85
N VAL A 48 6.95 -21.37 -12.40
CA VAL A 48 6.98 -22.80 -12.68
C VAL A 48 8.23 -23.03 -13.50
N SER A 49 9.04 -24.00 -13.08
CA SER A 49 10.26 -24.31 -13.78
C SER A 49 9.91 -24.55 -15.26
N ARG A 50 10.81 -24.18 -16.17
CA ARG A 50 10.56 -24.32 -17.62
C ARG A 50 10.13 -25.74 -17.98
N TRP A 51 10.62 -26.75 -17.26
CA TRP A 51 10.26 -28.15 -17.48
C TRP A 51 8.81 -28.47 -17.06
N VAL A 52 8.34 -27.97 -15.90
CA VAL A 52 6.96 -28.17 -15.45
C VAL A 52 6.00 -27.49 -16.40
N LYS A 53 6.30 -26.24 -16.81
CA LYS A 53 5.47 -25.52 -17.78
C LYS A 53 5.39 -26.28 -19.12
N LYS A 54 6.52 -26.74 -19.65
CA LYS A 54 6.57 -27.50 -20.90
C LYS A 54 5.78 -28.81 -20.84
N LYS A 55 5.80 -29.50 -19.70
CA LYS A 55 5.02 -30.73 -19.50
C LYS A 55 3.52 -30.45 -19.46
N LEU A 56 3.10 -29.44 -18.70
CA LEU A 56 1.70 -29.03 -18.61
C LEU A 56 1.15 -28.54 -19.96
N ASP A 57 1.92 -27.71 -20.70
CA ASP A 57 1.53 -27.23 -22.03
C ASP A 57 1.40 -28.40 -23.05
N MET A 58 2.04 -29.54 -22.79
CA MET A 58 1.93 -30.75 -23.61
C MET A 58 0.76 -31.65 -23.19
N GLU A 59 0.49 -31.77 -21.89
CA GLU A 59 -0.61 -32.58 -21.34
C GLU A 59 -1.98 -31.94 -21.53
N PHE A 60 -2.08 -30.61 -21.47
CA PHE A 60 -3.34 -29.85 -21.60
C PHE A 60 -3.46 -29.14 -22.94
N ARG A 61 -2.85 -29.72 -23.99
CA ARG A 61 -2.91 -29.22 -25.36
C ARG A 61 -4.33 -29.45 -25.90
N GLU A 62 -5.19 -28.45 -25.68
CA GLU A 62 -6.55 -28.33 -26.22
C GLU A 62 -7.64 -29.14 -25.50
N VAL A 63 -8.22 -28.54 -24.46
CA VAL A 63 -9.68 -28.64 -24.27
C VAL A 63 -10.25 -27.33 -24.79
N GLY A 64 -10.39 -27.25 -26.12
CA GLY A 64 -11.08 -26.19 -26.85
C GLY A 64 -12.37 -26.73 -27.43
#